data_AF-A0A923CWV8-F1
#
_entry.id   AF-A0A923CWV8-F1
#
_cell.length_a   1.000
_cell.length_b   1.000
_cell.length_c   1.000
_cell.angle_alpha   90.00
_cell.angle_beta   90.00
_cell.angle_gamma   90.00
#
_symmetry.space_group_name_H-M   'P 1'
#
loop_
_entity.id
_entity.type
_entity.pdbx_description
1 polymer ?
#
loop_
_entity_poly.entity_id
_entity_poly.type
_entity_poly.pdbx_seq_one_letter_code
_entity_poly.pdbx_strand_id
1 'polypeptide(L)'
;MRSGRIFSPRGAGSSRTATRLARDRVLRHALGVIFTAFDQGKIEHVWVGETRPVLQGARLTAWELGMAEIPYALITDSMAGWVMGQGGCDAVIVGADRIAANGDTANKIGTYSLSVLAKHHGIPFYVAAPTSSVDLTMASGDHIPIEERNPEEVAGVTWSATFEAPDDRARELLSVLTAEEPFALDLGRGHKLEIARAGEEFRFDGWARIAPPGVTIYNPAFDVTPAENITAVITENGVARPPFAESLAKLAEGSGSMHELGVELVAVDEEPDAE
;
A
#
# COMPACT_ATOMS: atom_id res chain seq x y z
N MET A 1 -1.18 1.98 2.32
CA MET A 1 -0.82 2.68 3.56
C MET A 1 0.55 2.23 4.02
N ARG A 2 1.46 3.13 4.41
CA ARG A 2 2.66 2.82 5.22
C ARG A 2 3.08 4.08 6.03
N SER A 3 2.74 4.18 7.31
CA SER A 3 3.04 5.36 8.16
C SER A 3 4.31 5.15 9.01
N GLY A 4 5.23 6.13 9.06
CA GLY A 4 6.51 6.04 9.80
C GLY A 4 6.84 7.29 10.62
N ARG A 5 7.57 7.10 11.73
CA ARG A 5 8.09 8.14 12.66
C ARG A 5 9.60 8.37 12.51
N ILE A 6 10.08 9.56 12.94
CA ILE A 6 11.41 10.11 12.63
C ILE A 6 12.16 10.60 13.89
N PHE A 7 13.23 9.90 14.37
CA PHE A 7 14.44 10.46 15.05
C PHE A 7 15.60 9.43 15.26
N SER A 8 16.79 9.86 15.75
CA SER A 8 18.12 9.18 15.70
C SER A 8 18.76 8.85 17.07
N PRO A 9 19.59 7.77 17.23
CA PRO A 9 21.07 7.88 17.12
C PRO A 9 21.80 6.68 16.43
N ARG A 10 23.09 6.91 16.10
CA ARG A 10 24.01 6.08 15.27
C ARG A 10 24.28 4.65 15.78
N GLY A 11 24.39 3.67 14.85
CA GLY A 11 25.02 2.36 15.12
C GLY A 11 25.15 1.40 13.92
N ALA A 12 26.41 1.17 13.51
CA ALA A 12 27.03 0.16 12.64
C ALA A 12 26.23 -0.96 11.90
N GLY A 13 26.33 -0.94 10.57
CA GLY A 13 27.04 -1.97 9.76
C GLY A 13 26.41 -3.35 9.56
N SER A 14 25.85 -3.60 8.37
CA SER A 14 25.78 -4.93 7.73
C SER A 14 25.45 -4.81 6.23
N SER A 15 25.83 -5.86 5.46
CA SER A 15 25.92 -6.05 4.01
C SER A 15 24.90 -5.33 3.08
N ARG A 16 25.37 -4.49 2.15
CA ARG A 16 24.55 -3.59 1.29
C ARG A 16 24.19 -4.10 -0.12
N THR A 17 24.68 -5.28 -0.55
CA THR A 17 24.73 -5.60 -1.98
C THR A 17 23.51 -6.37 -2.50
N ALA A 18 22.95 -7.30 -1.73
CA ALA A 18 21.73 -8.03 -2.11
C ALA A 18 20.45 -7.18 -1.94
N THR A 19 20.47 -6.26 -0.96
CA THR A 19 19.37 -5.36 -0.61
C THR A 19 19.12 -4.31 -1.70
N ARG A 20 20.14 -3.92 -2.48
CA ARG A 20 20.02 -2.84 -3.49
C ARG A 20 19.22 -3.26 -4.73
N LEU A 21 19.38 -4.50 -5.20
CA LEU A 21 18.68 -5.03 -6.39
C LEU A 21 17.18 -5.28 -6.15
N ALA A 22 16.79 -5.65 -4.93
CA ALA A 22 15.38 -5.73 -4.54
C ALA A 22 14.75 -4.34 -4.38
N ARG A 23 15.53 -3.33 -3.94
CA ARG A 23 15.09 -1.94 -3.77
C ARG A 23 14.78 -1.24 -5.10
N ASP A 24 15.56 -1.47 -6.16
CA ASP A 24 15.41 -0.77 -7.45
C ASP A 24 14.11 -1.11 -8.21
N ARG A 25 13.47 -2.27 -7.96
CA ARG A 25 12.17 -2.63 -8.58
C ARG A 25 10.95 -2.08 -7.82
N VAL A 26 11.13 -1.59 -6.59
CA VAL A 26 10.06 -1.29 -5.62
C VAL A 26 9.81 0.22 -5.45
N LEU A 27 10.49 1.05 -6.24
CA LEU A 27 10.44 2.52 -6.15
C LEU A 27 9.12 3.20 -6.59
N ARG A 28 8.09 2.46 -7.00
CA ARG A 28 6.88 3.05 -7.63
C ARG A 28 5.73 3.42 -6.68
N HIS A 29 5.90 3.34 -5.36
CA HIS A 29 4.80 3.56 -4.40
C HIS A 29 5.29 4.16 -3.07
N ALA A 30 4.39 4.41 -2.12
CA ALA A 30 4.65 4.94 -0.76
C ALA A 30 5.84 4.30 -0.01
N LEU A 31 6.19 3.05 -0.33
CA LEU A 31 7.41 2.40 0.14
C LEU A 31 8.71 3.07 -0.26
N GLY A 32 8.81 3.52 -1.51
CA GLY A 32 10.04 4.11 -2.02
C GLY A 32 10.41 5.34 -1.19
N VAL A 33 9.40 6.10 -0.75
CA VAL A 33 9.55 7.20 0.18
C VAL A 33 10.08 6.73 1.53
N ILE A 34 9.54 5.63 2.08
CA ILE A 34 10.01 5.07 3.36
C ILE A 34 11.45 4.56 3.25
N PHE A 35 11.77 3.79 2.21
CA PHE A 35 13.11 3.25 2.00
C PHE A 35 14.14 4.37 1.87
N THR A 36 13.83 5.39 1.06
CA THR A 36 14.69 6.56 0.88
C THR A 36 14.84 7.34 2.19
N ALA A 37 13.75 7.56 2.92
CA ALA A 37 13.79 8.27 4.19
C ALA A 37 14.56 7.49 5.27
N PHE A 38 14.43 6.16 5.31
CA PHE A 38 15.22 5.29 6.20
C PHE A 38 16.72 5.36 5.86
N ASP A 39 17.08 5.23 4.58
CA ASP A 39 18.49 5.36 4.13
C ASP A 39 19.08 6.74 4.46
N GLN A 40 18.24 7.78 4.56
CA GLN A 40 18.62 9.13 5.02
C GLN A 40 18.68 9.29 6.54
N GLY A 41 18.44 8.23 7.32
CA GLY A 41 18.40 8.27 8.78
C GLY A 41 17.21 9.05 9.33
N LYS A 42 16.16 9.24 8.52
CA LYS A 42 14.93 9.91 8.92
C LYS A 42 13.95 8.94 9.55
N ILE A 43 13.91 7.66 9.18
CA ILE A 43 12.95 6.72 9.78
C ILE A 43 13.64 5.88 10.84
N GLU A 44 13.05 5.83 12.03
CA GLU A 44 13.47 4.89 13.10
C GLU A 44 12.59 3.64 13.08
N HIS A 45 11.28 3.85 12.94
CA HIS A 45 10.28 2.81 13.10
C HIS A 45 9.07 3.09 12.22
N VAL A 46 8.55 2.03 11.59
CA VAL A 46 7.30 2.02 10.82
C VAL A 46 6.20 1.25 11.56
N TRP A 47 5.03 1.87 11.74
CA TRP A 47 3.82 1.16 12.14
C TRP A 47 3.08 0.67 10.89
N VAL A 48 2.78 -0.62 10.87
CA VAL A 48 2.12 -1.28 9.73
C VAL A 48 0.75 -1.75 10.17
N GLY A 49 -0.32 -1.14 9.64
CA GLY A 49 -1.66 -1.69 9.77
C GLY A 49 -1.80 -2.96 8.94
N GLU A 50 -2.37 -4.03 9.49
CA GLU A 50 -2.52 -5.30 8.80
C GLU A 50 -3.30 -5.19 7.48
N THR A 51 -4.21 -4.21 7.39
CA THR A 51 -5.03 -3.87 6.21
C THR A 51 -6.00 -5.00 5.83
N ARG A 52 -6.97 -5.25 6.70
CA ARG A 52 -8.10 -6.14 6.37
C ARG A 52 -8.93 -5.56 5.22
N PRO A 53 -9.62 -6.40 4.44
CA PRO A 53 -9.72 -7.86 4.59
C PRO A 53 -8.56 -8.67 3.98
N VAL A 54 -7.84 -8.13 3.00
CA VAL A 54 -6.83 -8.89 2.20
C VAL A 54 -5.50 -9.08 2.93
N LEU A 55 -5.27 -8.35 4.02
CA LEU A 55 -4.07 -8.40 4.85
C LEU A 55 -2.79 -8.00 4.09
N GLN A 56 -2.88 -7.02 3.18
CA GLN A 56 -1.73 -6.58 2.39
C GLN A 56 -0.62 -5.97 3.26
N GLY A 57 -0.98 -5.31 4.36
CA GLY A 57 -0.01 -4.78 5.31
C GLY A 57 0.77 -5.88 6.02
N ALA A 58 0.05 -6.87 6.56
CA ALA A 58 0.67 -8.00 7.25
C ALA A 58 1.48 -8.91 6.30
N ARG A 59 1.01 -9.14 5.07
CA ARG A 59 1.61 -10.11 4.14
C ARG A 59 2.70 -9.53 3.27
N LEU A 60 2.51 -8.32 2.75
CA LEU A 60 3.43 -7.70 1.78
C LEU A 60 4.28 -6.63 2.45
N THR A 61 3.64 -5.70 3.16
CA THR A 61 4.36 -4.54 3.71
C THR A 61 5.36 -4.96 4.79
N ALA A 62 4.94 -5.79 5.74
CA ALA A 62 5.81 -6.33 6.78
C ALA A 62 6.97 -7.14 6.20
N TRP A 63 6.70 -7.97 5.17
CA TRP A 63 7.72 -8.76 4.50
C TRP A 63 8.78 -7.88 3.82
N GLU A 64 8.36 -6.87 3.05
CA GLU A 64 9.31 -5.95 2.38
C GLU A 64 10.13 -5.11 3.36
N LEU A 65 9.54 -4.66 4.46
CA LEU A 65 10.28 -3.95 5.52
C LEU A 65 11.28 -4.87 6.22
N GLY A 66 10.91 -6.12 6.48
CA GLY A 66 11.80 -7.15 7.02
C GLY A 66 12.98 -7.45 6.10
N MET A 67 12.72 -7.60 4.80
CA MET A 67 13.78 -7.78 3.78
C MET A 67 14.70 -6.55 3.65
N ALA A 68 14.17 -5.35 3.89
CA ALA A 68 14.95 -4.12 3.87
C ALA A 68 15.66 -3.82 5.19
N GLU A 69 15.50 -4.66 6.23
CA GLU A 69 16.01 -4.47 7.59
C GLU A 69 15.56 -3.14 8.23
N ILE A 70 14.35 -2.67 7.87
CA ILE A 70 13.76 -1.47 8.45
C ILE A 70 12.97 -1.87 9.70
N PRO A 71 13.21 -1.27 10.88
CA PRO A 71 12.44 -1.59 12.07
C PRO A 71 10.95 -1.28 11.87
N TYR A 72 10.10 -2.26 12.15
CA TYR A 72 8.66 -2.13 12.00
C TYR A 72 7.90 -2.88 13.10
N ALA A 73 6.65 -2.49 13.33
CA ALA A 73 5.71 -3.24 14.16
C ALA A 73 4.37 -3.37 13.43
N LEU A 74 3.85 -4.60 13.39
CA LEU A 74 2.55 -4.90 12.83
C LEU A 74 1.47 -4.64 13.89
N ILE A 75 0.41 -3.93 13.50
CA ILE A 75 -0.76 -3.65 14.32
C ILE A 75 -2.04 -4.01 13.57
N THR A 76 -3.10 -4.33 14.30
CA THR A 76 -4.43 -4.40 13.68
C THR A 76 -4.90 -3.00 13.32
N ASP A 77 -5.77 -2.87 12.32
CA ASP A 77 -6.22 -1.56 11.83
C ASP A 77 -6.90 -0.74 12.94
N SER A 78 -7.59 -1.41 13.87
CA SER A 78 -8.26 -0.79 15.03
C SER A 78 -7.31 -0.16 16.06
N MET A 79 -6.03 -0.53 16.06
CA MET A 79 -5.03 -0.02 17.02
C MET A 79 -4.43 1.33 16.57
N ALA A 80 -4.62 1.74 15.31
CA ALA A 80 -3.99 2.93 14.76
C ALA A 80 -4.30 4.20 15.56
N GLY A 81 -5.58 4.41 15.93
CA GLY A 81 -5.99 5.55 16.74
C GLY A 81 -5.36 5.56 18.13
N TRP A 82 -5.21 4.38 18.76
CA TRP A 82 -4.54 4.27 20.04
C TRP A 82 -3.05 4.63 19.94
N VAL A 83 -2.35 4.12 18.93
CA VAL A 83 -0.94 4.43 18.68
C VAL A 83 -0.74 5.93 18.42
N MET A 84 -1.62 6.55 17.64
CA MET A 84 -1.60 8.00 17.41
C MET A 84 -1.82 8.78 18.71
N GLY A 85 -2.82 8.41 19.50
CA GLY A 85 -3.17 9.08 20.76
C GLY A 85 -2.12 8.95 21.87
N GLN A 86 -1.32 7.88 21.88
CA GLN A 86 -0.17 7.75 22.78
C GLN A 86 1.03 8.61 22.33
N GLY A 87 0.88 9.36 21.24
CA GLY A 87 2.00 10.04 20.60
C GLY A 87 3.03 9.01 20.18
N GLY A 88 2.62 7.98 19.44
CA GLY A 88 3.46 6.96 18.79
C GLY A 88 3.52 7.07 17.26
N CYS A 89 2.78 8.00 16.63
CA CYS A 89 2.84 8.30 15.17
C CYS A 89 3.05 9.81 14.85
N ASP A 90 4.05 10.14 14.00
CA ASP A 90 4.56 11.53 13.72
C ASP A 90 4.14 11.97 12.34
N ALA A 91 3.96 10.99 11.45
CA ALA A 91 3.47 11.19 10.11
C ALA A 91 2.75 9.93 9.66
N VAL A 92 1.67 10.13 8.92
CA VAL A 92 1.03 9.06 8.16
C VAL A 92 1.46 9.22 6.72
N ILE A 93 1.91 8.14 6.08
CA ILE A 93 2.17 8.10 4.65
C ILE A 93 1.31 6.99 4.06
N VAL A 94 0.62 7.24 2.97
CA VAL A 94 -0.20 6.23 2.28
C VAL A 94 0.07 6.25 0.79
N GLY A 95 -0.40 5.23 0.07
CA GLY A 95 -0.39 5.25 -1.39
C GLY A 95 -1.65 5.92 -1.91
N ALA A 96 -1.80 5.94 -3.23
CA ALA A 96 -3.07 6.23 -3.88
C ALA A 96 -3.29 5.27 -5.03
N ASP A 97 -4.56 4.94 -5.27
CA ASP A 97 -5.01 4.29 -6.49
C ASP A 97 -5.42 5.36 -7.53
N ARG A 98 -6.08 6.42 -7.08
CA ARG A 98 -6.45 7.58 -7.91
C ARG A 98 -6.50 8.87 -7.08
N ILE A 99 -6.08 9.99 -7.66
CA ILE A 99 -6.12 11.32 -7.06
C ILE A 99 -6.89 12.24 -8.02
N ALA A 100 -8.00 12.81 -7.58
CA ALA A 100 -8.79 13.77 -8.36
C ALA A 100 -8.09 15.14 -8.42
N ALA A 101 -8.52 16.02 -9.34
CA ALA A 101 -7.95 17.35 -9.53
C ALA A 101 -7.96 18.20 -8.25
N ASN A 102 -8.99 18.11 -7.42
CA ASN A 102 -9.06 18.83 -6.15
C ASN A 102 -8.15 18.27 -5.04
N GLY A 103 -7.48 17.14 -5.28
CA GLY A 103 -6.62 16.44 -4.33
C GLY A 103 -7.31 15.31 -3.54
N ASP A 104 -8.61 15.10 -3.72
CA ASP A 104 -9.29 13.96 -3.09
C ASP A 104 -8.65 12.66 -3.59
N THR A 105 -8.32 11.80 -2.65
CA THR A 105 -7.50 10.63 -2.93
C THR A 105 -8.27 9.35 -2.60
N ALA A 106 -8.50 8.51 -3.59
CA ALA A 106 -8.94 7.15 -3.37
C ALA A 106 -7.75 6.23 -3.11
N ASN A 107 -7.86 5.45 -2.04
CA ASN A 107 -6.88 4.43 -1.67
C ASN A 107 -7.59 3.30 -0.91
N LYS A 108 -6.86 2.22 -0.60
CA LYS A 108 -7.34 1.06 0.16
C LYS A 108 -8.23 1.45 1.35
N ILE A 109 -9.34 0.72 1.51
CA ILE A 109 -10.30 0.92 2.61
C ILE A 109 -9.61 1.06 3.98
N GLY A 110 -10.07 2.02 4.78
CA GLY A 110 -9.47 2.46 6.03
C GLY A 110 -8.63 3.73 5.91
N THR A 111 -8.30 4.19 4.70
CA THR A 111 -7.42 5.36 4.49
C THR A 111 -8.08 6.64 4.95
N TYR A 112 -9.36 6.80 4.61
CA TYR A 112 -10.19 7.87 5.14
C TYR A 112 -10.19 7.89 6.68
N SER A 113 -10.39 6.73 7.32
CA SER A 113 -10.40 6.63 8.79
C SER A 113 -9.05 7.03 9.40
N LEU A 114 -7.93 6.61 8.81
CA LEU A 114 -6.60 7.06 9.24
C LEU A 114 -6.41 8.56 9.06
N SER A 115 -6.93 9.16 7.98
CA SER A 115 -6.82 10.60 7.74
C SER A 115 -7.58 11.42 8.80
N VAL A 116 -8.75 10.94 9.23
CA VAL A 116 -9.55 11.57 10.29
C VAL A 116 -8.80 11.48 11.63
N LEU A 117 -8.25 10.31 11.97
CA LEU A 117 -7.46 10.12 13.18
C LEU A 117 -6.19 10.98 13.18
N ALA A 118 -5.49 11.05 12.05
CA ALA A 118 -4.29 11.88 11.90
C ALA A 118 -4.62 13.37 12.11
N LYS A 119 -5.68 13.87 11.47
CA LYS A 119 -6.16 15.24 11.65
C LYS A 119 -6.56 15.52 13.10
N HIS A 120 -7.27 14.60 13.74
CA HIS A 120 -7.67 14.72 15.15
C HIS A 120 -6.46 14.86 16.10
N HIS A 121 -5.39 14.12 15.84
CA HIS A 121 -4.16 14.15 16.66
C HIS A 121 -3.10 15.15 16.18
N GLY A 122 -3.39 15.97 15.16
CA GLY A 122 -2.43 16.94 14.61
C GLY A 122 -1.22 16.29 13.91
N ILE A 123 -1.39 15.07 13.41
CA ILE A 123 -0.36 14.31 12.71
C ILE A 123 -0.44 14.60 11.21
N PRO A 124 0.65 15.03 10.55
CA PRO A 124 0.65 15.25 9.11
C PRO A 124 0.38 13.95 8.33
N PHE A 125 -0.46 14.07 7.30
CA PHE A 125 -0.92 12.96 6.47
C PHE A 125 -0.47 13.17 5.03
N TYR A 126 0.40 12.30 4.55
CA TYR A 126 1.00 12.36 3.23
C TYR A 126 0.46 11.26 2.33
N VAL A 127 0.21 11.60 1.08
CA VAL A 127 -0.05 10.63 0.02
C VAL A 127 1.21 10.54 -0.83
N ALA A 128 1.66 9.34 -1.17
CA ALA A 128 2.82 9.10 -2.01
C ALA A 128 2.42 8.22 -3.20
N ALA A 129 2.34 8.81 -4.37
CA ALA A 129 1.83 8.19 -5.59
C ALA A 129 2.50 8.79 -6.83
N PRO A 130 2.62 8.02 -7.91
CA PRO A 130 3.17 8.56 -9.15
C PRO A 130 2.21 9.60 -9.77
N THR A 131 2.75 10.48 -10.63
CA THR A 131 1.91 11.46 -11.37
C THR A 131 0.86 10.78 -12.24
N SER A 132 1.11 9.54 -12.70
CA SER A 132 0.13 8.74 -13.44
C SER A 132 -1.10 8.31 -12.61
N SER A 133 -1.08 8.48 -11.29
CA SER A 133 -2.27 8.27 -10.44
C SER A 133 -3.14 9.53 -10.31
N VAL A 134 -2.69 10.68 -10.84
CA VAL A 134 -3.44 11.93 -10.83
C VAL A 134 -4.35 11.99 -12.06
N ASP A 135 -5.65 12.11 -11.83
CA ASP A 135 -6.69 12.22 -12.84
C ASP A 135 -7.25 13.66 -12.82
N LEU A 136 -6.67 14.52 -13.66
CA LEU A 136 -7.09 15.92 -13.79
C LEU A 136 -8.46 16.08 -14.45
N THR A 137 -9.00 15.02 -15.09
CA THR A 137 -10.32 15.06 -15.72
C THR A 137 -11.44 14.93 -14.68
N MET A 138 -11.10 14.44 -13.49
CA MET A 138 -12.02 14.22 -12.39
C MET A 138 -11.96 15.39 -11.40
N ALA A 139 -13.05 16.15 -11.27
CA ALA A 139 -13.08 17.35 -10.44
C ALA A 139 -12.96 17.08 -8.94
N SER A 140 -13.60 16.02 -8.43
CA SER A 140 -13.61 15.64 -7.02
C SER A 140 -13.64 14.12 -6.82
N GLY A 141 -13.38 13.69 -5.59
CA GLY A 141 -13.41 12.28 -5.21
C GLY A 141 -14.80 11.64 -5.24
N ASP A 142 -15.88 12.44 -5.29
CA ASP A 142 -17.27 11.96 -5.33
C ASP A 142 -17.57 11.12 -6.58
N HIS A 143 -16.77 11.31 -7.64
CA HIS A 143 -16.92 10.61 -8.91
C HIS A 143 -16.00 9.38 -9.05
N ILE A 144 -15.21 9.06 -8.02
CA ILE A 144 -14.35 7.87 -8.04
C ILE A 144 -15.24 6.63 -7.81
N PRO A 145 -15.33 5.69 -8.78
CA PRO A 145 -16.08 4.47 -8.58
C PRO A 145 -15.39 3.58 -7.53
N ILE A 146 -16.13 3.17 -6.50
CA ILE A 146 -15.61 2.30 -5.44
C ILE A 146 -15.93 0.85 -5.78
N GLU A 147 -14.88 0.05 -5.96
CA GLU A 147 -14.99 -1.39 -6.19
C GLU A 147 -15.56 -2.09 -4.94
N GLU A 148 -16.67 -2.79 -5.09
CA GLU A 148 -17.15 -3.77 -4.10
C GLU A 148 -16.61 -5.16 -4.45
N ARG A 149 -15.98 -5.81 -3.48
CA ARG A 149 -15.27 -7.08 -3.67
C ARG A 149 -16.02 -8.26 -3.08
N ASN A 150 -15.52 -9.47 -3.39
CA ASN A 150 -16.10 -10.72 -2.90
C ASN A 150 -16.28 -10.68 -1.36
N PRO A 151 -17.52 -10.89 -0.85
CA PRO A 151 -17.80 -11.00 0.57
C PRO A 151 -16.94 -12.01 1.35
N GLU A 152 -16.42 -13.04 0.69
CA GLU A 152 -15.57 -14.05 1.32
C GLU A 152 -14.25 -13.49 1.88
N GLU A 153 -13.77 -12.34 1.36
CA GLU A 153 -12.58 -11.68 1.90
C GLU A 153 -12.80 -11.21 3.35
N VAL A 154 -14.00 -10.73 3.68
CA VAL A 154 -14.37 -10.33 5.03
C VAL A 154 -14.85 -11.53 5.85
N ALA A 155 -15.57 -12.47 5.23
CA ALA A 155 -16.11 -13.64 5.90
C ALA A 155 -15.03 -14.57 6.48
N GLY A 156 -13.82 -14.52 5.91
CA GLY A 156 -12.69 -15.35 6.31
C GLY A 156 -11.36 -14.63 6.27
N VAL A 157 -10.30 -15.40 6.48
CA VAL A 157 -8.90 -14.97 6.42
C VAL A 157 -8.13 -15.98 5.59
N THR A 158 -7.28 -15.46 4.69
CA THR A 158 -6.28 -16.26 3.99
C THR A 158 -4.98 -16.25 4.78
N TRP A 159 -4.35 -17.41 4.96
CA TRP A 159 -3.00 -17.53 5.49
C TRP A 159 -2.15 -18.39 4.55
N SER A 160 -0.87 -18.09 4.45
CA SER A 160 0.07 -18.82 3.60
C SER A 160 1.37 -19.02 4.37
N ALA A 161 2.01 -20.17 4.23
CA ALA A 161 3.38 -20.34 4.70
C ALA A 161 4.15 -21.31 3.82
N THR A 162 5.47 -21.20 3.86
CA THR A 162 6.39 -22.16 3.25
C THR A 162 7.04 -22.99 4.35
N PHE A 163 7.26 -24.27 4.07
CA PHE A 163 7.87 -25.20 5.02
C PHE A 163 8.75 -26.22 4.29
N GLU A 164 9.81 -26.64 4.98
CA GLU A 164 10.59 -27.80 4.59
C GLU A 164 9.88 -29.08 5.05
N ALA A 165 9.95 -30.13 4.22
CA ALA A 165 9.44 -31.43 4.62
C ALA A 165 10.22 -31.94 5.85
N PRO A 166 9.53 -32.45 6.88
CA PRO A 166 10.16 -32.84 8.14
C PRO A 166 11.15 -34.01 8.01
N ASP A 167 10.97 -34.85 6.98
CA ASP A 167 11.86 -35.96 6.63
C ASP A 167 11.76 -36.30 5.13
N ASP A 168 12.65 -37.17 4.66
CA ASP A 168 12.74 -37.56 3.25
C ASP A 168 11.47 -38.28 2.75
N ARG A 169 10.81 -39.04 3.63
CA ARG A 169 9.57 -39.76 3.28
C ARG A 169 8.42 -38.77 3.06
N ALA A 170 8.27 -37.78 3.92
CA ALA A 170 7.30 -36.71 3.77
C ALA A 170 7.57 -35.91 2.49
N ARG A 171 8.85 -35.64 2.17
CA ARG A 171 9.23 -34.95 0.93
C ARG A 171 8.81 -35.74 -0.31
N GLU A 172 9.04 -37.05 -0.33
CA GLU A 172 8.63 -37.92 -1.44
C GLU A 172 7.11 -37.91 -1.62
N LEU A 173 6.35 -38.12 -0.54
CA LEU A 173 4.88 -38.14 -0.58
C LEU A 173 4.31 -36.80 -1.04
N LEU A 174 4.78 -35.69 -0.48
CA LEU A 174 4.33 -34.35 -0.86
C LEU A 174 4.71 -34.03 -2.32
N SER A 175 5.87 -34.48 -2.78
CA SER A 175 6.28 -34.31 -4.18
C SER A 175 5.35 -35.05 -5.15
N VAL A 176 4.89 -36.24 -4.78
CA VAL A 176 3.90 -36.99 -5.57
C VAL A 176 2.53 -36.29 -5.54
N LEU A 177 2.07 -35.85 -4.37
CA LEU A 177 0.78 -35.18 -4.21
C LEU A 177 0.69 -33.85 -4.97
N THR A 178 1.82 -33.17 -5.14
CA THR A 178 1.89 -31.82 -5.75
C THR A 178 2.56 -31.81 -7.14
N ALA A 179 2.69 -32.98 -7.78
CA ALA A 179 3.49 -33.15 -9.00
C ALA A 179 2.92 -32.40 -10.22
N GLU A 180 1.60 -32.39 -10.39
CA GLU A 180 0.93 -31.77 -11.55
C GLU A 180 0.21 -30.47 -11.17
N GLU A 181 -0.47 -30.45 -10.02
CA GLU A 181 -1.27 -29.33 -9.56
C GLU A 181 -1.22 -29.19 -8.02
N PRO A 182 -1.61 -28.03 -7.45
CA PRO A 182 -1.76 -27.89 -6.02
C PRO A 182 -2.71 -28.94 -5.43
N PHE A 183 -2.28 -29.60 -4.37
CA PHE A 183 -3.12 -30.55 -3.64
C PHE A 183 -4.10 -29.80 -2.74
N ALA A 184 -5.40 -29.87 -3.04
CA ALA A 184 -6.46 -29.21 -2.29
C ALA A 184 -7.16 -30.14 -1.29
N LEU A 185 -7.39 -29.64 -0.08
CA LEU A 185 -8.09 -30.30 1.02
C LEU A 185 -9.25 -29.40 1.49
N ASP A 186 -10.48 -29.91 1.39
CA ASP A 186 -11.66 -29.29 2.02
C ASP A 186 -11.71 -29.73 3.50
N LEU A 187 -11.53 -28.76 4.40
CA LEU A 187 -11.50 -29.01 5.84
C LEU A 187 -12.91 -28.98 6.48
N GLY A 188 -13.96 -28.88 5.66
CA GLY A 188 -15.36 -28.73 6.09
C GLY A 188 -15.66 -27.31 6.58
N ARG A 189 -16.95 -27.00 6.78
CA ARG A 189 -17.45 -25.67 7.24
C ARG A 189 -16.94 -24.47 6.41
N GLY A 190 -16.58 -24.71 5.15
CA GLY A 190 -16.09 -23.71 4.19
C GLY A 190 -14.59 -23.45 4.25
N HIS A 191 -13.83 -24.13 5.12
CA HIS A 191 -12.38 -23.97 5.21
C HIS A 191 -11.68 -24.71 4.06
N LYS A 192 -10.63 -24.11 3.49
CA LYS A 192 -9.84 -24.69 2.39
C LYS A 192 -8.36 -24.67 2.75
N LEU A 193 -7.64 -25.69 2.30
CA LEU A 193 -6.18 -25.75 2.36
C LEU A 193 -5.66 -26.29 1.04
N GLU A 194 -4.69 -25.61 0.45
CA GLU A 194 -3.97 -26.04 -0.74
C GLU A 194 -2.48 -26.18 -0.41
N ILE A 195 -1.82 -27.19 -0.96
CA ILE A 195 -0.38 -27.41 -0.83
C ILE A 195 0.22 -27.45 -2.23
N ALA A 196 1.26 -26.67 -2.47
CA ALA A 196 1.94 -26.57 -3.76
C ALA A 196 3.46 -26.63 -3.58
N ARG A 197 4.17 -27.06 -4.62
CA ARG A 197 5.64 -27.09 -4.62
C ARG A 197 6.20 -25.67 -4.82
N ALA A 198 7.22 -25.32 -4.04
CA ALA A 198 7.91 -24.03 -4.08
C ALA A 198 9.43 -24.23 -4.07
N GLY A 199 9.99 -24.68 -5.21
CA GLY A 199 11.41 -25.04 -5.29
C GLY A 199 11.72 -26.35 -4.57
N GLU A 200 12.64 -26.30 -3.60
CA GLU A 200 12.98 -27.42 -2.69
C GLU A 200 12.03 -27.52 -1.49
N GLU A 201 11.20 -26.50 -1.29
CA GLU A 201 10.23 -26.41 -0.20
C GLU A 201 8.79 -26.63 -0.69
N PHE A 202 7.85 -26.66 0.24
CA PHE A 202 6.42 -26.69 -0.03
C PHE A 202 5.74 -25.45 0.53
N ARG A 203 4.81 -24.91 -0.24
CA ARG A 203 3.93 -23.83 0.19
C ARG A 203 2.57 -24.42 0.52
N PHE A 204 1.95 -23.94 1.59
CA PHE A 204 0.52 -24.13 1.78
C PHE A 204 -0.21 -22.79 1.81
N ASP A 205 -1.43 -22.77 1.27
CA ASP A 205 -2.35 -21.65 1.27
C ASP A 205 -3.68 -22.11 1.86
N GLY A 206 -4.13 -21.46 2.93
CA GLY A 206 -5.39 -21.76 3.60
C GLY A 206 -6.34 -20.59 3.55
N TRP A 207 -7.65 -20.89 3.50
CA TRP A 207 -8.72 -19.93 3.76
C TRP A 207 -9.63 -20.45 4.86
N ALA A 208 -9.95 -19.58 5.82
CA ALA A 208 -10.72 -19.96 7.00
C ALA A 208 -11.81 -18.97 7.26
N ARG A 209 -13.04 -19.48 7.34
CA ARG A 209 -14.21 -18.73 7.74
C ARG A 209 -14.06 -18.30 9.20
N ILE A 210 -14.23 -16.99 9.44
CA ILE A 210 -14.24 -16.39 10.78
C ILE A 210 -15.62 -15.87 11.17
N ALA A 211 -16.49 -15.61 10.18
CA ALA A 211 -17.85 -15.13 10.39
C ALA A 211 -18.88 -16.26 10.20
N PRO A 212 -20.03 -16.25 10.93
CA PRO A 212 -21.09 -17.23 10.77
C PRO A 212 -21.55 -17.39 9.31
N PRO A 213 -21.91 -18.61 8.85
CA PRO A 213 -22.51 -18.79 7.53
C PRO A 213 -23.80 -17.96 7.38
N GLY A 214 -24.00 -17.36 6.20
CA GLY A 214 -25.22 -16.61 5.87
C GLY A 214 -25.28 -15.16 6.37
N VAL A 215 -24.24 -14.65 7.03
CA VAL A 215 -24.18 -13.23 7.41
C VAL A 215 -24.06 -12.33 6.17
N THR A 216 -24.81 -11.23 6.15
CA THR A 216 -24.69 -10.19 5.12
C THR A 216 -23.40 -9.39 5.34
N ILE A 217 -22.65 -9.16 4.26
CA ILE A 217 -21.33 -8.52 4.30
C ILE A 217 -21.33 -7.38 3.29
N TYR A 218 -20.74 -6.26 3.69
CA TYR A 218 -20.41 -5.14 2.83
C TYR A 218 -18.88 -5.04 2.75
N ASN A 219 -18.33 -4.98 1.53
CA ASN A 219 -16.88 -5.06 1.31
C ASN A 219 -16.39 -4.08 0.22
N PRO A 220 -16.39 -2.76 0.52
CA PRO A 220 -15.75 -1.79 -0.35
C PRO A 220 -14.21 -1.95 -0.28
N ALA A 221 -13.55 -2.00 -1.43
CA ALA A 221 -12.10 -2.18 -1.52
C ALA A 221 -11.32 -0.88 -1.28
N PHE A 222 -11.98 0.26 -1.43
CA PHE A 222 -11.38 1.59 -1.37
C PHE A 222 -12.28 2.55 -0.60
N ASP A 223 -11.70 3.62 -0.10
CA ASP A 223 -12.40 4.81 0.37
C ASP A 223 -11.76 6.08 -0.22
N VAL A 224 -12.45 7.20 -0.08
CA VAL A 224 -11.99 8.50 -0.55
C VAL A 224 -11.58 9.35 0.66
N THR A 225 -10.34 9.80 0.66
CA THR A 225 -9.80 10.76 1.63
C THR A 225 -9.94 12.18 1.09
N PRO A 226 -10.68 13.07 1.78
CA PRO A 226 -10.80 14.46 1.38
C PRO A 226 -9.46 15.19 1.37
N ALA A 227 -9.25 16.05 0.38
CA ALA A 227 -8.06 16.88 0.23
C ALA A 227 -7.71 17.69 1.50
N GLU A 228 -8.71 18.14 2.25
CA GLU A 228 -8.53 18.89 3.51
C GLU A 228 -7.88 18.10 4.66
N ASN A 229 -7.79 16.77 4.54
CA ASN A 229 -7.07 15.92 5.49
C ASN A 229 -5.65 15.61 5.02
N ILE A 230 -5.27 16.00 3.80
CA ILE A 230 -3.98 15.67 3.19
C ILE A 230 -3.03 16.86 3.33
N THR A 231 -1.88 16.63 3.95
CA THR A 231 -0.81 17.62 4.13
C THR A 231 -0.05 17.88 2.83
N ALA A 232 0.32 16.83 2.10
CA ALA A 232 0.95 16.94 0.78
C ALA A 232 0.85 15.62 -0.01
N VAL A 233 0.95 15.73 -1.33
CA VAL A 233 1.07 14.60 -2.25
C VAL A 233 2.52 14.56 -2.77
N ILE A 234 3.20 13.44 -2.55
CA ILE A 234 4.59 13.19 -2.95
C ILE A 234 4.58 12.38 -4.25
N THR A 235 5.19 12.93 -5.29
CA THR A 235 5.32 12.32 -6.62
C THR A 235 6.78 12.26 -7.05
N GLU A 236 7.08 11.58 -8.15
CA GLU A 236 8.37 11.58 -8.81
C GLU A 236 8.77 12.96 -9.38
N ASN A 237 7.79 13.83 -9.67
CA ASN A 237 8.02 15.18 -10.20
C ASN A 237 8.12 16.25 -9.11
N GLY A 238 7.88 15.90 -7.84
CA GLY A 238 7.94 16.83 -6.72
C GLY A 238 6.83 16.62 -5.70
N VAL A 239 6.62 17.64 -4.85
CA VAL A 239 5.65 17.61 -3.76
C VAL A 239 4.56 18.66 -3.99
N ALA A 240 3.33 18.22 -4.19
CA ALA A 240 2.15 19.07 -4.28
C ALA A 240 1.60 19.36 -2.88
N ARG A 241 1.20 20.62 -2.66
CA ARG A 241 0.59 21.11 -1.41
C ARG A 241 -0.69 21.87 -1.74
N PRO A 242 -1.62 22.04 -0.77
CA PRO A 242 -2.79 22.89 -0.98
C PRO A 242 -2.40 24.32 -1.45
N PRO A 243 -3.15 24.93 -2.39
CA PRO A 243 -4.31 24.38 -3.10
C PRO A 243 -3.90 23.32 -4.13
N PHE A 244 -4.53 22.13 -4.07
CA PHE A 244 -4.09 20.98 -4.85
C PHE A 244 -4.39 21.07 -6.35
N ALA A 245 -5.45 21.75 -6.76
CA ALA A 245 -5.79 21.92 -8.18
C ALA A 245 -4.62 22.51 -8.99
N GLU A 246 -3.98 23.56 -8.45
CA GLU A 246 -2.85 24.20 -9.13
C GLU A 246 -1.56 23.40 -8.99
N SER A 247 -1.28 22.87 -7.80
CA SER A 247 0.00 22.20 -7.54
C SER A 247 0.07 20.83 -8.21
N LEU A 248 -1.04 20.08 -8.29
CA LEU A 248 -1.11 18.83 -9.03
C LEU A 248 -1.06 19.05 -10.54
N ALA A 249 -1.75 20.07 -11.07
CA ALA A 249 -1.68 20.40 -12.50
C ALA A 249 -0.23 20.68 -12.93
N LYS A 250 0.49 21.53 -12.18
CA LYS A 250 1.91 21.84 -12.44
C LYS A 250 2.82 20.61 -12.42
N LEU A 251 2.55 19.63 -11.57
CA LEU A 251 3.35 18.40 -11.48
C LEU A 251 2.98 17.37 -12.56
N ALA A 252 1.74 17.42 -13.07
CA ALA A 252 1.26 16.54 -14.11
C ALA A 252 1.62 17.04 -15.53
N GLU A 253 1.88 18.35 -15.70
CA GLU A 253 2.39 18.94 -16.94
C GLU A 253 3.68 18.24 -17.40
N GLY A 254 3.63 17.58 -18.57
CA GLY A 254 4.75 16.83 -19.15
C GLY A 254 4.79 15.33 -18.80
N SER A 255 3.90 14.83 -17.94
CA SER A 255 3.70 13.39 -17.73
C SER A 255 2.75 12.81 -18.77
N GLY A 256 2.90 11.52 -19.12
CA GLY A 256 2.06 10.84 -20.13
C GLY A 256 0.55 10.76 -19.83
N SER A 257 0.09 11.40 -18.75
CA SER A 257 -1.32 11.58 -18.37
C SER A 257 -2.10 12.49 -19.32
N MET A 258 -1.42 13.31 -20.14
CA MET A 258 -2.05 14.16 -21.17
C MET A 258 -2.55 13.38 -22.41
N HIS A 259 -2.14 12.11 -22.59
CA HIS A 259 -2.49 11.33 -23.79
C HIS A 259 -3.99 10.95 -23.84
N GLU A 260 -4.70 11.01 -22.72
CA GLU A 260 -6.14 10.69 -22.65
C GLU A 260 -7.05 11.91 -22.90
N LEU A 261 -6.49 13.12 -23.03
CA LEU A 261 -7.27 14.35 -23.13
C LEU A 261 -7.51 14.87 -24.55
N GLY A 262 -6.84 14.35 -25.58
CA GLY A 262 -7.08 14.78 -26.97
C GLY A 262 -6.94 16.29 -27.22
N VAL A 263 -6.24 17.01 -26.34
CA VAL A 263 -6.00 18.44 -26.49
C VAL A 263 -4.70 18.62 -27.28
N GLU A 264 -4.82 19.01 -28.55
CA GLU A 264 -3.68 19.57 -29.27
C GLU A 264 -3.24 20.85 -28.56
N LEU A 265 -1.95 20.89 -28.17
CA LEU A 265 -1.32 22.08 -27.65
C LEU A 265 -1.42 23.18 -28.71
N VAL A 266 -2.25 24.18 -28.49
CA VAL A 266 -2.16 25.43 -29.23
C VAL A 266 -0.89 26.11 -28.73
N ALA A 267 0.15 26.10 -29.57
CA ALA A 267 1.35 26.88 -29.35
C ALA A 267 0.92 28.35 -29.15
N VAL A 268 1.30 28.92 -28.00
CA VAL A 268 1.17 30.36 -27.79
C VAL A 268 2.30 30.98 -28.61
N ASP A 269 1.95 31.64 -29.72
CA ASP A 269 2.89 32.39 -30.55
C ASP A 269 3.61 33.43 -29.67
N GLU A 270 4.94 33.44 -29.77
CA GLU A 270 5.80 34.45 -29.17
C GLU A 270 5.43 35.84 -29.74
N GLU A 271 5.23 36.83 -28.85
CA GLU A 271 5.10 38.22 -29.25
C GLU A 271 6.37 38.67 -30.01
N PRO A 272 6.24 39.39 -31.14
CA PRO A 272 7.40 39.89 -31.85
C PRO A 272 8.04 41.06 -31.08
N ASP A 273 9.36 40.97 -30.88
CA ASP A 273 10.19 42.03 -30.32
C ASP A 273 9.87 43.40 -30.96
N ALA A 274 9.57 44.38 -30.11
CA ALA A 274 9.43 45.78 -30.52
C ALA A 274 10.83 46.43 -30.63
N GLU A 275 11.07 47.06 -31.77
CA GLU A 275 12.24 47.90 -32.10
C GLU A 275 12.51 49.04 -31.10
#